data_AF-A0A2B6U7K5-F1
#
_entry.id   AF-A0A2B6U7K5-F1
#
_cell.length_a   1.000
_cell.length_b   1.000
_cell.length_c   1.000
_cell.angle_alpha   90.00
_cell.angle_beta   90.00
_cell.angle_gamma   90.00
#
_symmetry.space_group_name_H-M   'P 1'
#
loop_
_entity.id
_entity.type
_entity.pdbx_description
1 polymer ?
#
loop_
_entity_poly.entity_id
_entity_poly.type
_entity_poly.pdbx_seq_one_letter_code
_entity_poly.pdbx_strand_id
1 'polypeptide(L)'
;MKVVKISLTVVVELALIYLFSKLVGWSFMETFFLGSLAIFAIMWLIIMNTHRNNITDHAISKTLTGVETGEIKPFQIVFTPYIAGTLSLVLVSFIITAIYYLPYFL
;
A
#
# COMPACT_ATOMS: atom_id res chain seq x y z
N MET A 1 2.05 18.92 -8.99
CA MET A 1 1.38 18.38 -7.78
C MET A 1 1.51 16.86 -7.62
N LYS A 2 1.25 16.03 -8.64
CA LYS A 2 1.30 14.55 -8.50
C LYS A 2 2.68 14.02 -8.06
N VAL A 3 3.76 14.49 -8.69
CA VAL A 3 5.14 14.11 -8.34
C VAL A 3 5.47 14.47 -6.89
N VAL A 4 5.10 15.67 -6.44
CA VAL A 4 5.31 16.10 -5.05
C VAL A 4 4.62 15.16 -4.06
N LYS A 5 3.39 14.72 -4.35
CA LYS A 5 2.67 13.75 -3.50
C LYS A 5 3.38 12.40 -3.47
N ILE A 6 3.84 11.90 -4.61
CA ILE A 6 4.61 10.65 -4.70
C ILE A 6 5.88 10.73 -3.85
N SER A 7 6.68 11.79 -4.06
CA SER A 7 7.92 12.01 -3.31
C SER A 7 7.67 12.12 -1.81
N LEU A 8 6.62 12.84 -1.40
CA LEU A 8 6.24 12.96 0.00
C LEU A 8 5.85 11.61 0.61
N THR A 9 5.05 10.81 -0.10
CA THR A 9 4.67 9.46 0.34
C THR A 9 5.91 8.61 0.59
N VAL A 10 6.85 8.58 -0.37
CA VAL A 10 8.10 7.81 -0.25
C VAL A 10 8.92 8.26 0.96
N VAL A 11 9.08 9.57 1.16
CA VAL A 11 9.85 10.12 2.30
C VAL A 11 9.21 9.76 3.64
N VAL A 12 7.89 9.88 3.75
CA VAL A 12 7.16 9.56 4.99
C VAL A 12 7.23 8.07 5.30
N GLU A 13 6.99 7.21 4.31
CA GLU A 13 7.06 5.76 4.50
C GLU A 13 8.48 5.30 4.85
N LEU A 14 9.50 5.84 4.19
CA LEU A 14 10.90 5.55 4.50
C LEU A 14 11.25 5.95 5.94
N ALA A 15 10.80 7.13 6.39
CA ALA A 15 11.00 7.59 7.75
C ALA A 15 10.31 6.68 8.77
N LEU A 16 9.07 6.24 8.50
CA LEU A 16 8.34 5.30 9.36
C LEU A 16 9.07 3.96 9.47
N ILE A 17 9.53 3.40 8.36
CA ILE A 17 10.26 2.13 8.34
C ILE A 17 11.58 2.26 9.10
N TYR A 18 12.32 3.36 8.89
CA TYR A 18 13.57 3.61 9.61
C TYR A 18 13.36 3.73 11.13
N LEU A 19 12.34 4.47 11.56
CA LEU A 19 11.99 4.59 12.98
C LEU A 19 11.58 3.23 13.56
N PHE A 20 10.77 2.45 12.83
CA PHE A 20 10.40 1.10 13.23
C PHE A 20 11.62 0.19 13.42
N SER A 21 12.56 0.21 12.47
CA SER A 21 13.83 -0.52 12.57
C SER A 21 14.60 -0.18 13.84
N LYS A 22 14.69 1.11 14.17
CA LYS A 22 15.36 1.57 15.41
C LYS A 22 14.65 1.12 16.67
N LEU A 23 13.33 1.12 16.69
CA LEU A 23 12.53 0.74 17.86
C LEU A 23 12.60 -0.77 18.15
N VAL A 24 12.58 -1.59 17.10
CA VAL A 24 12.60 -3.06 17.25
C VAL A 24 14.04 -3.60 17.38
N GLY A 25 15.04 -2.82 16.96
CA GLY A 25 16.45 -3.25 16.96
C GLY A 25 16.79 -4.18 15.80
N TRP A 26 15.96 -4.21 14.76
CA TRP A 26 16.21 -5.00 13.54
C TRP A 26 17.09 -4.22 12.57
N SER A 27 17.80 -4.95 11.70
CA SER A 27 18.56 -4.34 10.62
C SER A 27 17.64 -3.50 9.73
N PHE A 28 18.13 -2.35 9.27
CA PHE A 28 17.39 -1.56 8.30
C PHE A 28 17.12 -2.38 7.03
N MET A 29 18.07 -3.20 6.57
CA MET A 29 17.87 -4.00 5.36
C MET A 29 16.78 -5.07 5.51
N GLU A 30 16.64 -5.65 6.70
CA GLU A 30 15.58 -6.64 7.00
C GLU A 30 14.21 -5.97 7.02
N THR A 31 14.12 -4.79 7.62
CA THR A 31 12.88 -4.02 7.76
C THR A 31 12.50 -3.26 6.50
N PHE A 32 13.45 -2.97 5.60
CA PHE A 32 13.22 -2.10 4.47
C PHE A 32 12.22 -2.70 3.47
N PHE A 33 12.50 -3.91 2.98
CA PHE A 33 11.59 -4.60 2.07
C PHE A 33 10.30 -5.00 2.78
N LEU A 34 10.40 -5.67 3.93
CA LEU A 34 9.22 -6.15 4.67
C LEU A 34 8.30 -5.01 5.11
N GLY A 35 8.87 -3.90 5.58
CA GLY A 35 8.13 -2.71 5.98
C GLY A 35 7.42 -2.04 4.81
N SER A 36 8.10 -1.87 3.68
CA SER A 36 7.46 -1.32 2.46
C SER A 36 6.32 -2.22 1.96
N LEU A 37 6.51 -3.54 1.97
CA LEU A 37 5.49 -4.51 1.58
C LEU A 37 4.30 -4.49 2.54
N ALA A 38 4.55 -4.39 3.85
CA ALA A 38 3.52 -4.31 4.87
C ALA A 38 2.67 -3.04 4.72
N ILE A 39 3.30 -1.87 4.49
CA ILE A 39 2.58 -0.62 4.25
C ILE A 39 1.68 -0.74 3.01
N PHE A 40 2.21 -1.28 1.91
CA PHE A 40 1.43 -1.53 0.71
C PHE A 40 0.24 -2.46 0.98
N ALA A 41 0.47 -3.59 1.65
CA ALA A 41 -0.57 -4.57 1.95
C ALA A 41 -1.67 -3.98 2.85
N ILE A 42 -1.31 -3.23 3.89
CA ILE A 42 -2.28 -2.57 4.79
C ILE A 42 -3.12 -1.56 4.01
N MET A 43 -2.48 -0.70 3.22
CA MET A 43 -3.20 0.28 2.39
C MET A 43 -4.14 -0.41 1.42
N TRP A 44 -3.69 -1.47 0.74
CA TRP A 44 -4.49 -2.24 -0.20
C TRP A 44 -5.71 -2.89 0.49
N LEU A 45 -5.51 -3.49 1.67
CA LEU A 45 -6.58 -4.11 2.45
C LEU A 45 -7.63 -3.09 2.89
N ILE A 46 -7.22 -1.89 3.32
CA ILE A 46 -8.14 -0.81 3.67
C ILE A 46 -9.00 -0.41 2.47
N ILE A 47 -8.37 -0.17 1.31
CA ILE A 47 -9.07 0.25 0.09
C ILE A 47 -10.05 -0.84 -0.37
N MET A 48 -9.64 -2.11 -0.33
CA MET A 48 -10.51 -3.24 -0.66
C MET A 48 -11.69 -3.35 0.31
N ASN A 49 -11.45 -3.22 1.62
CA ASN A 49 -12.49 -3.32 2.63
C ASN A 49 -13.53 -2.20 2.49
N THR A 50 -13.09 -0.96 2.26
CA THR A 50 -14.00 0.17 1.97
C THR A 50 -14.81 -0.07 0.72
N HIS A 51 -14.19 -0.55 -0.37
CA HIS A 51 -14.89 -0.89 -1.60
C HIS A 51 -15.97 -1.96 -1.38
N ARG A 52 -15.63 -3.03 -0.64
CA ARG A 52 -16.58 -4.11 -0.31
C ARG A 52 -17.77 -3.58 0.51
N ASN A 53 -17.53 -2.73 1.50
CA ASN A 53 -18.58 -2.18 2.34
C ASN A 53 -19.53 -1.30 1.50
N ASN A 54 -19.00 -0.38 0.70
CA ASN A 54 -19.81 0.48 -0.16
C ASN A 54 -20.68 -0.32 -1.13
N ILE A 55 -20.15 -1.41 -1.71
CA ILE A 55 -20.93 -2.26 -2.61
C ILE A 55 -22.01 -3.04 -1.89
N THR A 56 -21.71 -3.54 -0.69
CA THR A 56 -22.70 -4.22 0.13
C THR A 56 -23.85 -3.25 0.43
N ASP A 57 -23.55 -2.01 0.79
CA ASP A 57 -24.55 -0.98 1.06
C ASP A 57 -25.38 -0.61 -0.18
N HIS A 58 -24.74 -0.46 -1.35
CA HIS A 58 -25.44 -0.23 -2.62
C HIS A 58 -26.34 -1.41 -3.01
N ALA A 59 -25.88 -2.64 -2.81
CA ALA A 59 -26.65 -3.84 -3.11
C ALA A 59 -27.85 -4.01 -2.19
N ILE A 60 -27.67 -3.78 -0.88
CA ILE A 60 -28.74 -3.86 0.12
C ILE A 60 -29.80 -2.79 -0.15
N SER A 61 -29.39 -1.53 -0.36
CA SER A 61 -30.34 -0.45 -0.65
C SER A 61 -31.13 -0.73 -1.94
N LYS A 62 -30.47 -1.10 -3.03
CA LYS A 62 -31.15 -1.49 -4.28
C LYS A 62 -32.14 -2.65 -4.08
N THR A 63 -31.77 -3.65 -3.27
CA THR A 63 -32.60 -4.83 -3.03
C THR A 63 -33.81 -4.54 -2.13
N LEU A 64 -33.62 -3.78 -1.04
CA LEU A 64 -34.64 -3.58 -0.02
C LEU A 64 -35.55 -2.38 -0.30
N THR A 65 -35.03 -1.32 -0.90
CA THR A 65 -35.79 -0.08 -1.13
C THR A 65 -36.06 0.19 -2.61
N GLY A 66 -35.40 -0.55 -3.51
CA GLY A 66 -35.46 -0.29 -4.95
C GLY A 66 -34.72 0.99 -5.38
N VAL A 67 -34.07 1.70 -4.45
CA VAL A 67 -33.37 2.95 -4.72
C VAL A 67 -31.91 2.67 -5.10
N GLU A 68 -31.49 3.17 -6.25
CA GLU A 68 -30.08 3.11 -6.67
C GLU A 68 -29.28 4.20 -5.96
N THR A 69 -28.45 3.80 -4.99
CA THR A 69 -27.59 4.70 -4.21
C THR A 69 -26.16 4.81 -4.76
N GLY A 70 -25.82 3.97 -5.72
CA GLY A 70 -24.53 3.96 -6.40
C GLY A 70 -24.35 2.74 -7.30
N GLU A 71 -23.26 2.71 -8.06
CA GLU A 71 -22.97 1.59 -8.96
C GLU A 71 -22.36 0.40 -8.20
N ILE A 72 -22.73 -0.81 -8.61
CA ILE A 72 -22.16 -2.08 -8.11
C ILE A 72 -21.12 -2.55 -9.13
N LYS A 73 -19.83 -2.37 -8.82
CA LYS A 73 -18.72 -2.66 -9.75
C LYS A 73 -17.63 -3.53 -9.10
N PRO A 74 -16.94 -4.42 -9.83
CA PRO A 74 -15.82 -5.17 -9.28
C PRO A 74 -14.73 -4.25 -8.69
N PHE A 75 -13.96 -4.77 -7.73
CA PHE A 75 -12.84 -4.03 -7.15
C PHE A 75 -11.82 -3.67 -8.23
N GLN A 76 -11.45 -2.39 -8.29
CA GLN A 76 -10.42 -1.88 -9.17
C GLN A 76 -9.46 -1.00 -8.37
N ILE A 77 -8.17 -1.31 -8.46
CA ILE A 77 -7.14 -0.46 -7.86
C ILE A 77 -7.02 0.81 -8.70
N VAL A 78 -7.37 1.95 -8.13
CA VAL A 78 -7.17 3.25 -8.77
C VAL A 78 -5.73 3.71 -8.52
N PHE A 79 -4.98 3.94 -9.59
CA PHE A 79 -3.57 4.34 -9.50
C PHE A 79 -3.42 5.80 -9.05
N THR A 80 -3.58 6.03 -7.75
CA THR A 80 -3.39 7.35 -7.14
C THR A 80 -1.89 7.65 -6.93
N PRO A 81 -1.51 8.93 -6.75
CA PRO A 81 -0.13 9.28 -6.38
C PRO A 81 0.38 8.56 -5.13
N TYR A 82 -0.48 8.23 -4.18
CA TYR A 82 -0.10 7.48 -2.97
C TYR A 82 0.23 6.03 -3.29
N ILE A 83 -0.65 5.33 -4.03
CA ILE A 83 -0.38 3.96 -4.50
C ILE A 83 0.89 3.90 -5.36
N ALA A 84 1.09 4.88 -6.24
CA ALA A 84 2.30 4.98 -7.04
C ALA A 84 3.57 5.16 -6.18
N GLY A 85 3.51 6.00 -5.14
CA GLY A 85 4.58 6.19 -4.17
C GLY A 85 4.93 4.91 -3.43
N THR A 86 3.94 4.28 -2.80
CA THR A 86 4.17 3.04 -2.04
C THR A 86 4.66 1.90 -2.93
N LEU A 87 4.09 1.72 -4.13
CA LEU A 87 4.56 0.72 -5.09
C LEU A 87 6.00 0.99 -5.54
N SER A 88 6.36 2.26 -5.78
CA SER A 88 7.73 2.61 -6.13
C SER A 88 8.71 2.27 -5.00
N LEU A 89 8.31 2.49 -3.74
CA LEU A 89 9.12 2.13 -2.58
C LEU A 89 9.29 0.61 -2.45
N VAL A 90 8.22 -0.16 -2.64
CA VAL A 90 8.28 -1.65 -2.65
C VAL A 90 9.22 -2.16 -3.74
N LEU A 91 9.17 -1.57 -4.93
CA LEU A 91 10.03 -1.98 -6.04
C LEU A 91 11.50 -1.68 -5.76
N VAL A 92 11.78 -0.46 -5.30
CA VAL A 92 13.16 -0.02 -4.97
C VAL A 92 13.71 -0.82 -3.79
N SER A 93 12.91 -1.06 -2.75
CA SER A 93 13.33 -1.84 -1.59
C SER A 93 13.62 -3.29 -1.98
N PHE A 94 12.80 -3.90 -2.82
CA PHE A 94 13.04 -5.25 -3.34
C PHE A 94 14.37 -5.34 -4.09
N ILE A 95 14.63 -4.41 -5.03
CA ILE A 95 15.87 -4.40 -5.82
C ILE A 95 17.10 -4.25 -4.90
N ILE A 96 17.06 -3.29 -3.97
CA ILE A 96 18.16 -3.02 -3.04
C ILE A 96 18.41 -4.24 -2.14
N THR A 97 17.35 -4.82 -1.56
CA THR A 97 17.45 -6.02 -0.72
C THR A 97 18.00 -7.21 -1.51
N ALA A 98 17.54 -7.42 -2.75
CA ALA A 98 18.06 -8.49 -3.61
C ALA A 98 19.56 -8.34 -3.88
N ILE A 99 20.02 -7.13 -4.22
CA ILE A 99 21.45 -6.84 -4.43
C ILE A 99 22.25 -7.05 -3.15
N TYR A 100 21.73 -6.58 -2.01
CA TYR A 100 22.40 -6.70 -0.72
C TYR A 100 22.61 -8.15 -0.29
N TYR A 101 21.61 -9.01 -0.51
CA TYR A 101 21.70 -10.42 -0.15
C TYR A 101 22.31 -11.31 -1.24
N LEU A 102 22.50 -10.81 -2.47
CA LEU A 102 23.07 -11.59 -3.58
C LEU A 102 24.38 -12.32 -3.23
N PRO A 103 25.36 -11.69 -2.53
CA PRO A 103 26.61 -12.37 -2.20
C PRO A 103 26.47 -13.57 -1.26
N TYR A 104 25.34 -13.72 -0.57
CA TYR A 104 25.08 -14.87 0.31
C TYR A 104 24.55 -16.09 -0.45
N PHE A 105 24.20 -15.93 -1.73
CA PHE A 105 23.68 -16.99 -2.61
C PHE A 105 24.67 -17.46 -3.68
N LEU A 106 25.81 -16.78 -3.82
CA LEU A 106 26.92 -17.13 -4.71
C LEU A 106 28.00 -17.89 -3.92
#